data_AF-A0A6A1QE40-F1
#
_entry.id   AF-A0A6A1QE40-F1
#
_cell.length_a   1.000
_cell.length_b   1.000
_cell.length_c   1.000
_cell.angle_alpha   90.00
_cell.angle_beta   90.00
_cell.angle_gamma   90.00
#
_symmetry.space_group_name_H-M   'P 1'
#
loop_
_entity.id
_entity.type
_entity.pdbx_description
1 polymer ?
#
loop_
_entity_poly.entity_id
_entity_poly.type
_entity_poly.pdbx_seq_one_letter_code
_entity_poly.pdbx_strand_id
1 'polypeptide(L)'
;MNEKIASLEKQLLEKKPWQLQGEVTAQKRPENSLLEETLHFDHAIRMAPVITEETTFQLEDIIKQRIKDQAWDDVVRKEKPKEDAYEYKKRLTLDHEKSKLSLAEIYEQEYIKLNQQKTAEEENPEHVEIQKMMDSLFLKLDALSNFHFIPKPPVPEIKVVSNLPAVTMEEVAPVSVSDAALLAPEEVKEKNKAGDTKTAAEKTATDKKRERRKKKYQKHLKIKEKEKRRRLLEKSNPDRAGKYTKAVASEKLKQLTKTGKASLLKDEGKDKALKSSQAFFSKLQDQVKMQINDAKRTEKKKEKKQDISVHKLKL
;
A
#
# COMPACT_ATOMS: atom_id res chain seq x y z
N MET A 1 -62.71 -33.71 64.25
CA MET A 1 -61.38 -34.37 64.39
C MET A 1 -61.45 -35.81 63.87
N ASN A 2 -62.33 -36.65 64.40
CA ASN A 2 -62.46 -38.06 63.98
C ASN A 2 -62.79 -38.24 62.49
N GLU A 3 -63.66 -37.40 61.91
CA GLU A 3 -63.97 -37.46 60.47
C GLU A 3 -62.77 -37.13 59.57
N LYS A 4 -61.92 -36.19 60.01
CA LYS A 4 -60.68 -35.82 59.30
C LYS A 4 -59.62 -36.91 59.42
N ILE A 5 -59.59 -37.62 60.54
CA ILE A 5 -58.72 -38.78 60.74
C ILE A 5 -59.17 -39.92 59.81
N ALA A 6 -60.46 -40.23 59.79
CA ALA A 6 -61.01 -41.27 58.92
C ALA A 6 -60.81 -40.97 57.41
N SER A 7 -60.92 -39.72 56.99
CA SER A 7 -60.66 -39.35 55.59
C SER A 7 -59.18 -39.49 55.21
N LEU A 8 -58.27 -39.14 56.12
CA LEU A 8 -56.82 -39.31 55.92
C LEU A 8 -56.41 -40.78 55.93
N GLU A 9 -56.97 -41.59 56.82
CA GLU A 9 -56.75 -43.05 56.86
C GLU A 9 -57.21 -43.72 55.57
N LYS A 10 -58.38 -43.30 55.04
CA LYS A 10 -58.88 -43.81 53.75
C LYS A 10 -57.97 -43.41 52.59
N GLN A 11 -57.51 -42.15 52.54
CA GLN A 11 -56.57 -41.69 51.52
C GLN A 11 -55.22 -42.42 51.57
N LEU A 12 -54.76 -42.82 52.76
CA LEU A 12 -53.54 -43.60 52.94
C LEU A 12 -53.69 -45.06 52.49
N LEU A 13 -54.89 -45.64 52.63
CA LEU A 13 -55.20 -47.00 52.19
C LEU A 13 -55.47 -47.10 50.68
N GLU A 14 -55.98 -46.04 50.06
CA GLU A 14 -56.24 -45.99 48.62
C GLU A 14 -54.95 -45.98 47.78
N LYS A 15 -55.03 -46.45 46.53
CA LYS A 15 -53.89 -46.42 45.62
C LYS A 15 -53.51 -44.99 45.33
N LYS A 16 -52.22 -44.67 45.50
CA LYS A 16 -51.68 -43.35 45.16
C LYS A 16 -51.96 -43.01 43.69
N PRO A 17 -52.26 -41.75 43.39
CA PRO A 17 -52.46 -41.31 42.02
C PRO A 17 -51.13 -41.42 41.24
N TRP A 18 -51.21 -41.54 39.91
CA TRP A 18 -50.07 -41.92 39.07
C TRP A 18 -48.89 -40.93 39.19
N GLN A 19 -49.16 -39.66 39.46
CA GLN A 19 -48.16 -38.61 39.70
C GLN A 19 -47.23 -38.90 40.89
N LEU A 20 -47.74 -39.61 41.91
CA LEU A 20 -47.00 -39.98 43.11
C LEU A 20 -46.37 -41.38 42.99
N GLN A 21 -46.44 -41.99 41.81
CA GLN A 21 -45.79 -43.26 41.50
C GLN A 21 -44.56 -43.01 40.62
N GLY A 22 -43.46 -43.72 40.90
CA GLY A 22 -42.30 -43.74 40.02
C GLY A 22 -42.52 -44.65 38.80
N GLU A 23 -41.73 -44.44 37.73
CA GLU A 23 -41.68 -45.34 36.56
C GLU A 23 -43.05 -45.64 35.93
N VAL A 24 -43.85 -44.59 35.77
CA VAL A 24 -45.19 -44.70 35.19
C VAL A 24 -45.12 -44.86 33.68
N THR A 25 -45.55 -46.01 33.19
CA THR A 25 -45.73 -46.30 31.76
C THR A 25 -47.01 -45.66 31.22
N ALA A 26 -47.08 -45.38 29.91
CA ALA A 26 -48.22 -44.71 29.27
C ALA A 26 -49.59 -45.37 29.54
N GLN A 27 -49.66 -46.70 29.70
CA GLN A 27 -50.90 -47.44 29.98
C GLN A 27 -51.46 -47.25 31.40
N LYS A 28 -50.62 -46.83 32.37
CA LYS A 28 -51.00 -46.70 33.78
C LYS A 28 -51.61 -45.34 34.11
N ARG A 29 -51.54 -44.38 33.18
CA ARG A 29 -52.10 -43.04 33.32
C ARG A 29 -53.26 -42.81 32.33
N PRO A 30 -54.22 -41.92 32.62
CA PRO A 30 -55.26 -41.54 31.66
C PRO A 30 -54.67 -40.92 30.39
N GLU A 31 -55.40 -41.03 29.28
CA GLU A 31 -55.04 -40.40 28.01
C GLU A 31 -54.92 -38.87 28.18
N ASN A 32 -53.95 -38.25 27.51
CA ASN A 32 -53.68 -36.80 27.52
C ASN A 32 -53.37 -36.15 28.90
N SER A 33 -53.30 -36.93 29.98
CA SER A 33 -53.03 -36.41 31.34
C SER A 33 -51.68 -35.68 31.46
N LEU A 34 -50.71 -35.96 30.56
CA LEU A 34 -49.43 -35.25 30.52
C LEU A 34 -49.54 -33.78 30.11
N LEU A 35 -50.55 -33.40 29.32
CA LEU A 35 -50.75 -32.02 28.87
C LEU A 35 -51.26 -31.12 29.99
N GLU A 36 -51.91 -31.72 31.00
CA GLU A 36 -52.46 -31.01 32.16
C GLU A 36 -51.39 -30.74 33.22
N GLU A 37 -50.29 -31.48 33.21
CA GLU A 37 -49.25 -31.43 34.23
C GLU A 37 -47.99 -30.69 33.79
N THR A 38 -47.45 -29.86 34.69
CA THR A 38 -46.22 -29.10 34.48
C THR A 38 -44.99 -29.86 35.00
N LEU A 39 -44.55 -30.84 34.21
CA LEU A 39 -43.33 -31.60 34.52
C LEU A 39 -42.08 -30.84 34.09
N HIS A 40 -41.05 -30.89 34.93
CA HIS A 40 -39.73 -30.34 34.61
C HIS A 40 -38.83 -31.48 34.15
N PHE A 41 -38.28 -31.36 32.95
CA PHE A 41 -37.38 -32.34 32.37
C PHE A 41 -36.27 -31.64 31.61
N ASP A 42 -35.10 -32.27 31.56
CA ASP A 42 -33.94 -31.71 30.89
C ASP A 42 -34.03 -31.95 29.37
N HIS A 43 -33.61 -30.94 28.60
CA HIS A 43 -33.44 -31.03 27.16
C HIS A 43 -31.96 -31.21 26.83
N ALA A 44 -31.63 -32.22 26.03
CA ALA A 44 -30.24 -32.53 25.68
C ALA A 44 -29.63 -31.55 24.66
N ILE A 45 -30.47 -30.84 23.90
CA ILE A 45 -30.04 -29.98 22.78
C ILE A 45 -30.49 -28.55 23.02
N ARG A 46 -29.61 -27.59 22.75
CA ARG A 46 -29.99 -26.17 22.70
C ARG A 46 -30.88 -25.95 21.49
N MET A 47 -32.10 -25.49 21.73
CA MET A 47 -33.02 -25.13 20.66
C MET A 47 -32.43 -24.02 19.79
N ALA A 48 -32.69 -24.08 18.48
CA ALA A 48 -32.29 -23.01 17.59
C ALA A 48 -32.98 -21.69 18.02
N PRO A 49 -32.24 -20.57 18.08
CA PRO A 49 -32.84 -19.29 18.44
C PRO A 49 -33.87 -18.89 17.39
N VAL A 50 -35.01 -18.40 17.84
CA VAL A 50 -36.04 -17.83 16.95
C VAL A 50 -35.57 -16.46 16.49
N ILE A 51 -35.60 -16.22 15.18
CA ILE A 51 -35.22 -14.93 14.61
C ILE A 51 -36.34 -13.93 14.89
N THR A 52 -36.12 -13.06 15.89
CA THR A 52 -37.03 -11.97 16.25
C THR A 52 -36.57 -10.65 15.60
N GLU A 53 -37.47 -9.68 15.47
CA GLU A 53 -37.15 -8.37 14.89
C GLU A 53 -35.99 -7.68 15.65
N GLU A 54 -35.96 -7.79 16.98
CA GLU A 54 -34.89 -7.25 17.82
C GLU A 54 -33.51 -7.81 17.42
N THR A 55 -33.42 -9.13 17.19
CA THR A 55 -32.16 -9.76 16.76
C THR A 55 -31.75 -9.28 15.37
N THR A 56 -32.71 -9.01 14.48
CA THR A 56 -32.42 -8.47 13.15
C THR A 56 -31.93 -7.02 13.21
N PHE A 57 -32.53 -6.17 14.05
CA PHE A 57 -32.06 -4.79 14.24
C PHE A 57 -30.64 -4.73 14.79
N GLN A 58 -30.32 -5.58 15.78
CA GLN A 58 -28.96 -5.69 16.30
C GLN A 58 -27.96 -6.12 15.22
N LEU A 59 -28.34 -7.10 14.39
CA LEU A 59 -27.50 -7.55 13.28
C LEU A 59 -27.28 -6.45 12.25
N GLU A 60 -28.32 -5.69 11.90
CA GLU A 60 -28.20 -4.56 10.97
C GLU A 60 -27.30 -3.46 11.50
N ASP A 61 -27.36 -3.16 12.79
CA ASP A 61 -26.52 -2.14 13.39
C ASP A 61 -25.04 -2.55 13.34
N ILE A 62 -24.73 -3.83 13.57
CA ILE A 62 -23.38 -4.39 13.39
C ILE A 62 -22.95 -4.26 11.92
N ILE A 63 -23.82 -4.59 10.96
CA ILE A 63 -23.51 -4.47 9.54
C ILE A 63 -23.26 -3.00 9.15
N LYS A 64 -24.13 -2.08 9.60
CA LYS A 64 -24.00 -0.64 9.35
C LYS A 64 -22.68 -0.11 9.93
N GLN A 65 -22.29 -0.54 11.13
CA GLN A 65 -21.00 -0.20 11.73
C GLN A 65 -19.83 -0.73 10.90
N ARG A 66 -19.82 -2.00 10.49
CA ARG A 66 -18.74 -2.57 9.66
C ARG A 66 -18.59 -1.88 8.30
N ILE A 67 -19.71 -1.49 7.67
CA ILE A 67 -19.70 -0.72 6.43
C ILE A 67 -19.08 0.67 6.64
N LYS A 68 -19.46 1.35 7.74
CA LYS A 68 -18.87 2.65 8.11
C LYS A 68 -17.36 2.53 8.35
N ASP A 69 -16.93 1.48 9.02
CA ASP A 69 -15.54 1.21 9.35
C ASP A 69 -14.72 0.63 8.19
N GLN A 70 -15.39 0.24 7.09
CA GLN A 70 -14.79 -0.46 5.94
C GLN A 70 -14.01 -1.73 6.35
N ALA A 71 -14.50 -2.42 7.37
CA ALA A 71 -13.94 -3.66 7.91
C ALA A 71 -14.57 -4.86 7.19
N TRP A 72 -13.85 -5.37 6.20
CA TRP A 72 -14.28 -6.49 5.35
C TRP A 72 -13.37 -7.68 5.57
N ASP A 73 -13.97 -8.85 5.79
CA ASP A 73 -13.27 -10.13 5.95
C ASP A 73 -13.09 -10.87 4.60
N ASP A 74 -13.25 -10.16 3.47
CA ASP A 74 -13.09 -10.71 2.13
C ASP A 74 -11.65 -11.17 1.87
N VAL A 75 -11.51 -12.32 1.21
CA VAL A 75 -10.19 -12.84 0.82
C VAL A 75 -9.56 -11.90 -0.21
N VAL A 76 -8.42 -11.30 0.17
CA VAL A 76 -7.65 -10.44 -0.74
C VAL A 76 -6.98 -11.30 -1.82
N ARG A 77 -7.12 -10.88 -3.08
CA ARG A 77 -6.40 -11.51 -4.20
C ARG A 77 -4.90 -11.43 -3.95
N LYS A 78 -4.23 -12.59 -3.86
CA LYS A 78 -2.77 -12.67 -3.84
C LYS A 78 -2.26 -12.24 -5.21
N GLU A 79 -1.71 -11.04 -5.30
CA GLU A 79 -0.96 -10.63 -6.48
C GLU A 79 0.31 -11.48 -6.53
N LYS A 80 0.59 -12.11 -7.69
CA LYS A 80 1.90 -12.72 -7.91
C LYS A 80 2.95 -11.60 -7.73
N PRO A 81 4.05 -11.84 -7.01
CA PRO A 81 5.12 -10.85 -6.93
C PRO A 81 5.48 -10.46 -8.36
N LYS A 82 5.33 -9.17 -8.68
CA LYS A 82 5.80 -8.65 -9.95
C LYS A 82 7.30 -8.62 -9.83
N GLU A 83 7.96 -9.59 -10.47
CA GLU A 83 9.39 -9.49 -10.74
C GLU A 83 9.53 -8.35 -11.76
N ASP A 84 9.72 -7.13 -11.24
CA ASP A 84 10.01 -5.97 -12.07
C ASP A 84 11.37 -6.22 -12.72
N ALA A 85 11.37 -6.68 -13.97
CA ALA A 85 12.58 -6.99 -14.75
C ALA A 85 13.58 -5.81 -14.88
N TYR A 86 13.20 -4.63 -14.41
CA TYR A 86 13.97 -3.39 -14.43
C TYR A 86 14.42 -2.88 -13.04
N GLU A 87 14.27 -3.64 -11.95
CA GLU A 87 14.87 -3.29 -10.64
C GLU A 87 16.39 -3.53 -10.62
N TYR A 88 17.10 -2.97 -11.60
CA TYR A 88 18.55 -3.07 -11.82
C TYR A 88 19.39 -2.15 -10.93
N LYS A 89 18.90 -1.82 -9.73
CA LYS A 89 19.66 -1.02 -8.77
C LYS A 89 19.51 -1.62 -7.40
N LYS A 90 20.27 -2.70 -7.15
CA LYS A 90 20.62 -3.05 -5.77
C LYS A 90 21.21 -1.79 -5.14
N ARG A 91 20.83 -1.49 -3.91
CA ARG A 91 21.46 -0.40 -3.18
C ARG A 91 22.94 -0.75 -3.10
N LEU A 92 23.78 0.03 -3.75
CA LEU A 92 25.23 -0.10 -3.62
C LEU A 92 25.54 0.01 -2.11
N THR A 93 25.89 -1.12 -1.51
CA THR A 93 26.38 -1.14 -0.14
C THR A 93 27.77 -0.54 -0.18
N LEU A 94 27.95 0.58 0.53
CA LEU A 94 29.26 1.23 0.62
C LEU A 94 30.16 0.33 1.47
N ASP A 95 31.21 -0.23 0.86
CA ASP A 95 32.21 -0.99 1.60
C ASP A 95 32.94 -0.04 2.56
N HIS A 96 32.98 -0.42 3.84
CA HIS A 96 33.61 0.37 4.91
C HIS A 96 35.09 0.00 5.13
N GLU A 97 35.62 -0.93 4.35
CA GLU A 97 37.04 -1.28 4.36
C GLU A 97 37.87 -0.20 3.65
N LYS A 98 39.11 0.02 4.12
CA LYS A 98 40.02 0.98 3.47
C LYS A 98 40.33 0.48 2.05
N SER A 99 40.28 1.39 1.08
CA SER A 99 40.57 1.07 -0.32
C SER A 99 41.99 0.51 -0.47
N LYS A 100 42.10 -0.66 -1.12
CA LYS A 100 43.39 -1.28 -1.46
C LYS A 100 44.09 -0.58 -2.63
N LEU A 101 43.34 0.19 -3.41
CA LEU A 101 43.81 0.91 -4.60
C LEU A 101 44.16 2.36 -4.24
N SER A 102 45.14 2.91 -4.96
CA SER A 102 45.53 4.31 -4.86
C SER A 102 44.54 5.22 -5.61
N LEU A 103 44.51 6.50 -5.26
CA LEU A 103 43.62 7.47 -5.92
C LEU A 103 43.89 7.57 -7.43
N ALA A 104 45.15 7.45 -7.86
CA ALA A 104 45.52 7.48 -9.28
C ALA A 104 44.96 6.28 -10.04
N GLU A 105 45.03 5.08 -9.47
CA GLU A 105 44.47 3.84 -10.06
C GLU A 105 42.95 3.91 -10.15
N ILE A 106 42.28 4.51 -9.16
CA ILE A 106 40.82 4.71 -9.21
C ILE A 106 40.45 5.59 -10.41
N TYR A 107 41.18 6.68 -10.66
CA TYR A 107 40.94 7.55 -11.80
C TYR A 107 41.24 6.87 -13.14
N GLU A 108 42.30 6.07 -13.23
CA GLU A 108 42.62 5.28 -14.42
C GLU A 108 41.50 4.28 -14.73
N GLN A 109 41.05 3.55 -13.72
CA GLN A 109 39.94 2.59 -13.86
C GLN A 109 38.62 3.29 -14.22
N GLU A 110 38.34 4.46 -13.66
CA GLU A 110 37.16 5.25 -14.02
C GLU A 110 37.23 5.73 -15.47
N TYR A 111 38.40 6.18 -15.93
CA TYR A 111 38.61 6.60 -17.32
C TYR A 111 38.42 5.44 -18.31
N ILE A 112 38.96 4.26 -18.00
CA ILE A 112 38.77 3.04 -18.80
C ILE A 112 37.29 2.62 -18.80
N LYS A 113 36.61 2.64 -17.64
CA LYS A 113 35.18 2.32 -17.50
C LYS A 113 34.25 3.35 -18.16
N LEU A 114 34.68 4.59 -18.35
CA LEU A 114 33.95 5.60 -19.11
C LEU A 114 34.06 5.36 -20.62
N ASN A 115 35.23 4.91 -21.08
CA ASN A 115 35.48 4.62 -22.49
C ASN A 115 34.93 3.25 -22.93
N GLN A 116 34.94 2.26 -22.04
CA GLN A 116 34.23 0.99 -22.25
C GLN A 116 32.76 1.23 -21.91
N GLN A 117 31.86 1.09 -22.89
CA GLN A 117 30.43 1.16 -22.62
C GLN A 117 30.10 0.19 -21.49
N LYS A 118 29.62 0.75 -20.36
CA LYS A 118 29.23 0.07 -19.11
C LYS A 118 28.81 -1.38 -19.35
N THR A 119 29.76 -2.31 -19.27
CA THR A 119 29.43 -3.70 -19.04
C THR A 119 28.72 -3.74 -17.70
N ALA A 120 27.50 -4.26 -17.73
CA ALA A 120 26.62 -4.38 -16.59
C ALA A 120 27.40 -4.89 -15.37
N GLU A 121 27.04 -4.37 -14.20
CA GLU A 121 27.57 -4.77 -12.89
C GLU A 121 27.87 -6.27 -12.88
N GLU A 122 29.13 -6.62 -12.60
CA GLU A 122 29.60 -8.00 -12.55
C GLU A 122 28.67 -8.80 -11.63
N GLU A 123 27.86 -9.68 -12.22
CA GLU A 123 27.20 -10.72 -11.45
C GLU A 123 28.29 -11.53 -10.76
N ASN A 124 28.13 -11.80 -9.46
CA ASN A 124 29.12 -12.57 -8.71
C ASN A 124 29.40 -13.88 -9.49
N PRO A 125 30.66 -14.20 -9.80
CA PRO A 125 30.99 -15.38 -10.60
C PRO A 125 30.46 -16.68 -9.97
N GLU A 126 30.40 -16.73 -8.63
CA GLU A 126 29.79 -17.82 -7.87
C GLU A 126 28.30 -18.05 -8.23
N HIS A 127 27.52 -16.99 -8.46
CA HIS A 127 26.11 -17.14 -8.85
C HIS A 127 25.98 -17.75 -10.25
N VAL A 128 26.86 -17.36 -11.17
CA VAL A 128 26.91 -17.92 -12.53
C VAL A 128 27.30 -19.39 -12.49
N GLU A 129 28.27 -19.76 -11.65
CA GLU A 129 28.68 -21.15 -11.44
C GLU A 129 27.57 -22.01 -10.84
N ILE A 130 26.88 -21.51 -9.80
CA ILE A 130 25.73 -22.17 -9.19
C ILE A 130 24.62 -22.38 -10.22
N GLN A 131 24.34 -21.37 -11.06
CA GLN A 131 23.30 -21.48 -12.09
C GLN A 131 23.64 -22.55 -13.13
N LYS A 132 24.90 -22.60 -13.60
CA LYS A 132 25.38 -23.66 -14.50
C LYS A 132 25.26 -25.06 -13.88
N MET A 133 25.67 -25.21 -12.62
CA MET A 133 25.54 -26.48 -11.90
C MET A 133 24.07 -26.89 -11.75
N MET A 134 23.21 -25.94 -11.40
CA MET A 134 21.76 -26.14 -11.24
C MET A 134 21.10 -26.58 -12.55
N ASP A 135 21.41 -25.92 -13.67
CA ASP A 135 20.89 -26.29 -14.99
C ASP A 135 21.37 -27.68 -15.41
N SER A 136 22.64 -28.00 -15.15
CA SER A 136 23.18 -29.34 -15.42
C SER A 136 22.54 -30.44 -14.59
N LEU A 137 22.18 -30.15 -13.34
CA LEU A 137 21.56 -31.08 -12.42
C LEU A 137 20.08 -31.30 -12.79
N PHE A 138 19.33 -30.23 -13.06
CA PHE A 138 17.94 -30.36 -13.47
C PHE A 138 17.79 -31.08 -14.80
N LEU A 139 18.66 -30.83 -15.78
CA LEU A 139 18.63 -31.59 -17.04
C LEU A 139 18.80 -33.10 -16.82
N LYS A 140 19.63 -33.51 -15.85
CA LYS A 140 19.79 -34.92 -15.49
C LYS A 140 18.57 -35.49 -14.76
N LEU A 141 17.97 -34.74 -13.84
CA LEU A 141 16.77 -35.15 -13.11
C LEU A 141 15.53 -35.23 -14.04
N ASP A 142 15.41 -34.30 -14.97
CA ASP A 142 14.35 -34.27 -15.97
C ASP A 142 14.48 -35.50 -16.89
N ALA A 143 15.69 -35.83 -17.33
CA ALA A 143 15.94 -37.06 -18.09
C ALA A 143 15.65 -38.34 -17.28
N LEU A 144 16.03 -38.38 -16.00
CA LEU A 144 15.75 -39.52 -15.09
C LEU A 144 14.24 -39.73 -14.90
N SER A 145 13.46 -38.65 -14.85
CA SER A 145 12.00 -38.68 -14.70
C SER A 145 11.25 -38.85 -16.04
N ASN A 146 11.96 -39.18 -17.12
CA ASN A 146 11.39 -39.31 -18.48
C ASN A 146 10.63 -38.04 -18.92
N PHE A 147 11.14 -36.87 -18.51
CA PHE A 147 10.55 -35.55 -18.75
C PHE A 147 9.12 -35.35 -18.20
N HIS A 148 8.72 -36.11 -17.17
CA HIS A 148 7.47 -35.90 -16.43
C HIS A 148 7.70 -35.00 -15.19
N PHE A 149 8.02 -33.74 -15.42
CA PHE A 149 8.30 -32.76 -14.36
C PHE A 149 7.40 -31.53 -14.45
N ILE A 150 7.38 -30.75 -13.37
CA ILE A 150 6.70 -29.46 -13.35
C ILE A 150 7.63 -28.45 -14.01
N PRO A 151 7.21 -27.75 -15.09
CA PRO A 151 8.08 -26.82 -15.80
C PRO A 151 8.56 -25.70 -14.89
N LYS A 152 9.77 -25.18 -15.16
CA LYS A 152 10.34 -24.05 -14.42
C LYS A 152 9.34 -22.87 -14.42
N PRO A 153 9.23 -22.13 -13.30
CA PRO A 153 8.35 -20.96 -13.25
C PRO A 153 8.77 -19.94 -14.32
N PRO A 154 7.82 -19.26 -14.98
CA PRO A 154 8.14 -18.32 -16.06
C PRO A 154 8.84 -17.10 -15.48
N VAL A 155 10.13 -16.97 -15.76
CA VAL A 155 10.94 -15.79 -15.44
C VAL A 155 10.79 -14.77 -16.57
N PRO A 156 10.56 -13.48 -16.29
CA PRO A 156 10.45 -12.46 -17.33
C PRO A 156 11.81 -12.20 -18.00
N GLU A 157 12.01 -12.75 -19.19
CA GLU A 157 13.20 -12.51 -20.02
C GLU A 157 12.97 -11.33 -20.98
N ILE A 158 13.88 -10.36 -21.00
CA ILE A 158 13.85 -9.25 -21.96
C ILE A 158 14.66 -9.67 -23.20
N LYS A 159 13.96 -9.91 -24.31
CA LYS A 159 14.59 -10.16 -25.61
C LYS A 159 14.59 -8.88 -26.43
N VAL A 160 15.77 -8.34 -26.70
CA VAL A 160 15.94 -7.17 -27.58
C VAL A 160 16.05 -7.67 -29.01
N VAL A 161 15.01 -7.42 -29.82
CA VAL A 161 14.97 -7.81 -31.24
C VAL A 161 15.37 -6.61 -32.10
N SER A 162 16.35 -6.80 -32.99
CA SER A 162 16.75 -5.80 -33.98
C SER A 162 15.89 -5.86 -35.25
N ASN A 163 15.66 -4.73 -35.89
CA ASN A 163 14.92 -4.66 -37.16
C ASN A 163 15.79 -5.21 -38.33
N LEU A 164 15.73 -6.52 -38.54
CA LEU A 164 16.36 -7.24 -39.64
C LEU A 164 15.29 -7.84 -40.56
N PRO A 165 15.59 -8.10 -41.85
CA PRO A 165 14.68 -8.88 -42.70
C PRO A 165 14.58 -10.32 -42.17
N ALA A 166 13.39 -10.91 -42.27
CA ALA A 166 13.12 -12.27 -41.79
C ALA A 166 14.08 -13.30 -42.40
N VAL A 167 14.47 -13.08 -43.66
CA VAL A 167 15.45 -13.90 -44.39
C VAL A 167 16.76 -14.13 -43.62
N THR A 168 17.23 -13.16 -42.83
CA THR A 168 18.48 -13.34 -42.04
C THR A 168 18.33 -14.28 -40.83
N MET A 169 17.10 -14.52 -40.39
CA MET A 169 16.79 -15.47 -39.32
C MET A 169 16.40 -16.85 -39.86
N GLU A 170 16.07 -16.94 -41.14
CA GLU A 170 15.75 -18.20 -41.82
C GLU A 170 17.02 -19.05 -41.98
N GLU A 171 16.83 -20.37 -42.12
CA GLU A 171 17.92 -21.29 -42.41
C GLU A 171 18.50 -21.01 -43.80
N VAL A 172 19.78 -21.37 -44.00
CA VAL A 172 20.45 -21.18 -45.29
C VAL A 172 19.91 -22.19 -46.31
N ALA A 173 18.84 -21.80 -46.99
CA ALA A 173 18.22 -22.55 -48.07
C ALA A 173 18.15 -21.67 -49.34
N PRO A 174 18.18 -22.26 -50.54
CA PRO A 174 18.13 -21.52 -51.79
C PRO A 174 16.78 -20.84 -52.08
N VAL A 175 15.74 -21.13 -51.32
CA VAL A 175 14.41 -20.52 -51.45
C VAL A 175 14.04 -19.89 -50.12
N SER A 176 13.79 -18.58 -50.12
CA SER A 176 13.23 -17.85 -48.97
C SER A 176 11.71 -17.92 -48.99
N VAL A 177 11.11 -17.97 -47.80
CA VAL A 177 9.65 -18.02 -47.67
C VAL A 177 9.07 -16.62 -47.43
N SER A 178 9.81 -15.74 -46.75
CA SER A 178 9.28 -14.48 -46.23
C SER A 178 10.16 -13.27 -46.55
N ASP A 179 9.55 -12.23 -47.14
CA ASP A 179 10.22 -10.94 -47.41
C ASP A 179 9.98 -9.87 -46.32
N ALA A 180 9.24 -10.22 -45.25
CA ALA A 180 8.87 -9.27 -44.21
C ALA A 180 10.05 -8.92 -43.28
N ALA A 181 9.98 -7.75 -42.63
CA ALA A 181 10.89 -7.40 -41.54
C ALA A 181 10.43 -8.02 -40.20
N LEU A 182 11.37 -8.25 -39.28
CA LEU A 182 11.06 -8.82 -37.96
C LEU A 182 10.20 -7.90 -37.08
N LEU A 183 10.34 -6.58 -37.25
CA LEU A 183 9.66 -5.60 -36.42
C LEU A 183 8.33 -5.18 -37.04
N ALA A 184 7.26 -5.16 -36.24
CA ALA A 184 5.96 -4.72 -36.72
C ALA A 184 5.95 -3.20 -36.99
N PRO A 185 5.14 -2.71 -37.95
CA PRO A 185 5.00 -1.27 -38.20
C PRO A 185 4.59 -0.46 -36.95
N GLU A 186 3.86 -1.06 -36.01
CA GLU A 186 3.46 -0.43 -34.74
C GLU A 186 4.62 -0.27 -33.75
N GLU A 187 5.62 -1.15 -33.82
CA GLU A 187 6.82 -1.12 -32.98
C GLU A 187 7.87 -0.16 -33.58
N VAL A 188 7.94 -0.07 -34.92
CA VAL A 188 8.72 0.97 -35.63
C VAL A 188 8.13 2.35 -35.35
N LYS A 189 6.79 2.46 -35.41
CA LYS A 189 6.07 3.72 -35.18
C LYS A 189 4.78 3.45 -34.43
N GLU A 190 4.73 3.88 -33.18
CA GLU A 190 3.51 3.79 -32.38
C GLU A 190 2.35 4.49 -33.09
N LYS A 191 1.21 3.79 -33.18
CA LYS A 191 -0.03 4.42 -33.64
C LYS A 191 -0.43 5.53 -32.68
N ASN A 192 -0.83 6.67 -33.22
CA ASN A 192 -1.44 7.73 -32.44
C ASN A 192 -2.74 7.21 -31.80
N LYS A 193 -2.72 6.90 -30.50
CA LYS A 193 -3.88 6.41 -29.71
C LYS A 193 -5.09 7.36 -29.71
N ALA A 194 -4.94 8.55 -30.28
CA ALA A 194 -5.93 9.61 -30.32
C ALA A 194 -6.49 9.89 -31.73
N GLY A 195 -6.14 9.10 -32.75
CA GLY A 195 -6.45 9.40 -34.15
C GLY A 195 -5.58 10.53 -34.69
N ASP A 196 -6.11 11.35 -35.60
CA ASP A 196 -5.41 12.50 -36.16
C ASP A 196 -4.93 13.46 -35.06
N THR A 197 -3.66 13.83 -35.13
CA THR A 197 -3.05 14.78 -34.20
C THR A 197 -3.60 16.18 -34.45
N LYS A 198 -4.71 16.53 -33.79
CA LYS A 198 -5.27 17.89 -33.84
C LYS A 198 -4.48 18.83 -32.94
N THR A 199 -4.10 19.97 -33.49
CA THR A 199 -3.44 21.05 -32.75
C THR A 199 -4.44 21.77 -31.84
N ALA A 200 -3.99 22.44 -30.79
CA ALA A 200 -4.88 23.10 -29.81
C ALA A 200 -5.83 24.14 -30.43
N ALA A 201 -5.45 24.75 -31.56
CA ALA A 201 -6.25 25.68 -32.34
C ALA A 201 -7.42 24.98 -33.08
N GLU A 202 -7.19 23.78 -33.60
CA GLU A 202 -8.15 22.99 -34.38
C GLU A 202 -9.15 22.22 -33.50
N LYS A 203 -8.89 22.15 -32.19
CA LYS A 203 -9.76 21.47 -31.23
C LYS A 203 -11.03 22.26 -30.97
N THR A 204 -12.16 21.65 -31.32
CA THR A 204 -13.50 22.15 -30.98
C THR A 204 -13.71 22.21 -29.47
N ALA A 205 -14.71 23.00 -29.02
CA ALA A 205 -15.04 23.11 -27.61
C ALA A 205 -15.48 21.76 -26.99
N THR A 206 -16.13 20.90 -27.78
CA THR A 206 -16.55 19.54 -27.38
C THR A 206 -15.33 18.63 -27.18
N ASP A 207 -14.35 18.67 -28.10
CA ASP A 207 -13.09 17.93 -27.99
C ASP A 207 -12.32 18.33 -26.73
N LYS A 208 -12.20 19.64 -26.46
CA LYS A 208 -11.54 20.16 -25.25
C LYS A 208 -12.20 19.66 -23.96
N LYS A 209 -13.54 19.63 -23.90
CA LYS A 209 -14.30 19.11 -22.76
C LYS A 209 -14.11 17.60 -22.59
N ARG A 210 -14.13 16.82 -23.69
CA ARG A 210 -13.90 15.37 -23.67
C ARG A 210 -12.49 15.03 -23.17
N GLU A 211 -11.47 15.73 -23.67
CA GLU A 211 -10.08 15.56 -23.24
C GLU A 211 -9.91 15.90 -21.75
N ARG A 212 -10.54 16.97 -21.27
CA ARG A 212 -10.53 17.33 -19.84
C ARG A 212 -11.18 16.24 -18.98
N ARG A 213 -12.31 15.66 -19.39
CA ARG A 213 -12.95 14.55 -18.67
C ARG A 213 -12.04 13.32 -18.62
N LYS A 214 -11.41 12.96 -19.75
CA LYS A 214 -10.44 11.85 -19.83
C LYS A 214 -9.24 12.07 -18.90
N LYS A 215 -8.65 13.27 -18.92
CA LYS A 215 -7.55 13.65 -18.01
C LYS A 215 -7.98 13.61 -16.54
N LYS A 216 -9.17 14.12 -16.21
CA LYS A 216 -9.71 14.09 -14.83
C LYS A 216 -9.93 12.65 -14.36
N TYR A 217 -10.47 11.79 -15.22
CA TYR A 217 -10.68 10.37 -14.93
C TYR A 217 -9.37 9.63 -14.68
N GLN A 218 -8.38 9.78 -15.58
CA GLN A 218 -7.06 9.17 -15.39
C GLN A 218 -6.36 9.67 -14.12
N LYS A 219 -6.45 10.98 -13.81
CA LYS A 219 -5.92 11.54 -12.57
C LYS A 219 -6.62 10.95 -11.35
N HIS A 220 -7.94 10.80 -11.38
CA HIS A 220 -8.72 10.20 -10.30
C HIS A 220 -8.30 8.74 -10.06
N LEU A 221 -8.14 7.93 -11.12
CA LEU A 221 -7.66 6.56 -11.02
C LEU A 221 -6.27 6.50 -10.36
N LYS A 222 -5.32 7.33 -10.81
CA LYS A 222 -3.97 7.41 -10.22
C LYS A 222 -3.99 7.82 -8.74
N ILE A 223 -4.88 8.73 -8.35
CA ILE A 223 -5.02 9.15 -6.94
C ILE A 223 -5.58 7.99 -6.11
N LYS A 224 -6.62 7.31 -6.60
CA LYS A 224 -7.24 6.17 -5.94
C LYS A 224 -6.26 5.02 -5.75
N GLU A 225 -5.43 4.74 -6.75
CA GLU A 225 -4.37 3.73 -6.67
C GLU A 225 -3.29 4.10 -5.64
N LYS A 226 -2.81 5.35 -5.65
CA LYS A 226 -1.86 5.86 -4.65
C LYS A 226 -2.42 5.78 -3.23
N GLU A 227 -3.70 6.10 -3.05
CA GLU A 227 -4.37 6.02 -1.76
C GLU A 227 -4.50 4.57 -1.28
N LYS A 228 -4.90 3.64 -2.16
CA LYS A 228 -4.91 2.20 -1.86
C LYS A 228 -3.53 1.69 -1.44
N ARG A 229 -2.49 2.05 -2.20
CA ARG A 229 -1.10 1.67 -1.87
C ARG A 229 -0.67 2.23 -0.51
N ARG A 230 -1.02 3.49 -0.19
CA ARG A 230 -0.75 4.08 1.13
C ARG A 230 -1.47 3.34 2.25
N ARG A 231 -2.76 3.04 2.08
CA ARG A 231 -3.56 2.30 3.08
C ARG A 231 -3.00 0.89 3.32
N LEU A 232 -2.58 0.19 2.26
CA LEU A 232 -1.92 -1.11 2.39
C LEU A 232 -0.59 -1.00 3.14
N LEU A 233 0.22 0.01 2.83
CA LEU A 233 1.48 0.25 3.53
C LEU A 233 1.26 0.54 5.02
N GLU A 234 0.27 1.38 5.35
CA GLU A 234 -0.12 1.69 6.74
C GLU A 234 -0.59 0.45 7.50
N LYS A 235 -1.41 -0.42 6.88
CA LYS A 235 -1.83 -1.70 7.47
C LYS A 235 -0.67 -2.68 7.68
N SER A 236 0.27 -2.75 6.73
CA SER A 236 1.43 -3.64 6.81
C SER A 236 2.48 -3.21 7.84
N ASN A 237 2.55 -1.92 8.18
CA ASN A 237 3.56 -1.35 9.06
C ASN A 237 2.93 -0.33 10.04
N PRO A 238 2.19 -0.78 11.06
CA PRO A 238 1.57 0.11 12.05
C PRO A 238 2.62 0.97 12.78
N ASP A 239 3.83 0.44 13.02
CA ASP A 239 4.92 1.18 13.67
C ASP A 239 5.57 2.27 12.80
N ARG A 240 5.30 2.29 11.50
CA ARG A 240 5.73 3.36 10.57
C ARG A 240 4.56 4.23 10.09
N ALA A 241 3.32 3.78 10.26
CA ALA A 241 2.12 4.55 10.01
C ALA A 241 2.08 5.74 10.98
N GLY A 242 2.47 6.92 10.49
CA GLY A 242 2.55 8.16 11.29
C GLY A 242 3.92 8.82 11.29
N LYS A 243 5.02 8.06 11.13
CA LYS A 243 6.40 8.58 11.23
C LYS A 243 6.73 9.66 10.19
N TYR A 244 6.04 9.65 9.05
CA TYR A 244 6.19 10.61 7.94
C TYR A 244 4.92 11.44 7.67
N THR A 245 4.00 11.54 8.62
CA THR A 245 2.90 12.50 8.49
C THR A 245 3.44 13.91 8.64
N LYS A 246 2.91 14.86 7.85
CA LYS A 246 3.33 16.26 7.88
C LYS A 246 3.20 16.88 9.28
N ALA A 247 2.20 16.42 10.05
CA ALA A 247 1.98 16.78 11.44
C ALA A 247 3.13 16.30 12.35
N VAL A 248 3.45 15.00 12.35
CA VAL A 248 4.54 14.43 13.17
C VAL A 248 5.90 14.99 12.76
N ALA A 249 6.14 15.24 11.47
CA ALA A 249 7.35 15.91 10.99
C ALA A 249 7.44 17.36 11.52
N SER A 250 6.32 18.09 11.55
CA SER A 250 6.28 19.44 12.12
C SER A 250 6.46 19.46 13.65
N GLU A 251 5.97 18.45 14.35
CA GLU A 251 6.16 18.29 15.80
C GLU A 251 7.60 17.94 16.15
N LYS A 252 8.23 17.03 15.38
CA LYS A 252 9.67 16.73 15.51
C LYS A 252 10.53 17.95 15.22
N LEU A 253 10.20 18.74 14.18
CA LEU A 253 10.87 20.01 13.93
C LEU A 253 10.71 20.98 15.11
N LYS A 254 9.50 21.11 15.66
CA LYS A 254 9.26 21.92 16.87
C LYS A 254 10.07 21.42 18.07
N GLN A 255 10.14 20.11 18.31
CA GLN A 255 10.95 19.53 19.38
C GLN A 255 12.45 19.80 19.18
N LEU A 256 12.97 19.59 17.97
CA LEU A 256 14.36 19.87 17.63
C LEU A 256 14.72 21.35 17.83
N THR A 257 13.78 22.27 17.52
CA THR A 257 13.96 23.71 17.75
C THR A 257 13.90 24.10 19.23
N LYS A 258 13.08 23.43 20.05
CA LYS A 258 13.06 23.63 21.51
C LYS A 258 14.34 23.11 22.17
N THR A 259 14.90 22.01 21.66
CA THR A 259 16.15 21.42 22.16
C THR A 259 17.42 22.11 21.66
N GLY A 260 17.31 23.18 20.87
CA GLY A 260 18.45 23.98 20.39
C GLY A 260 19.33 23.30 19.32
N LYS A 261 19.02 22.07 18.90
CA LYS A 261 19.80 21.33 17.88
C LYS A 261 19.57 21.85 16.44
N ALA A 262 18.49 22.60 16.21
CA ALA A 262 18.19 23.23 14.93
C ALA A 262 17.52 24.59 15.13
N SER A 263 17.98 25.64 14.45
CA SER A 263 17.30 26.93 14.41
C SER A 263 16.26 26.94 13.28
N LEU A 264 14.99 27.13 13.63
CA LEU A 264 13.96 27.42 12.63
C LEU A 264 14.15 28.88 12.22
N LEU A 265 14.61 29.13 11.00
CA LEU A 265 14.45 30.44 10.37
C LEU A 265 12.95 30.70 10.25
N LYS A 266 12.39 31.42 11.23
CA LYS A 266 11.05 32.00 11.11
C LYS A 266 11.13 33.09 10.05
N ASP A 267 10.77 32.71 8.83
CA ASP A 267 10.35 33.67 7.82
C ASP A 267 9.03 34.30 8.28
N GLU A 268 9.09 35.25 9.22
CA GLU A 268 7.92 36.02 9.64
C GLU A 268 7.39 36.79 8.42
N GLY A 269 6.27 36.29 7.85
CA GLY A 269 5.59 36.89 6.70
C GLY A 269 5.44 36.01 5.45
N LYS A 270 5.88 34.75 5.43
CA LYS A 270 5.78 33.87 4.24
C LYS A 270 4.68 32.79 4.34
N ASP A 271 3.49 33.15 4.83
CA ASP A 271 2.39 32.17 5.01
C ASP A 271 1.56 31.89 3.75
N LYS A 272 1.75 32.66 2.67
CA LYS A 272 1.01 32.45 1.42
C LYS A 272 1.85 31.64 0.44
N ALA A 273 1.39 30.41 0.17
CA ALA A 273 1.98 29.55 -0.85
C ALA A 273 2.01 30.27 -2.20
N LEU A 274 3.13 30.16 -2.93
CA LEU A 274 3.37 30.75 -4.25
C LEU A 274 2.52 30.05 -5.33
N LYS A 275 1.19 30.20 -5.24
CA LYS A 275 0.23 29.55 -6.13
C LYS A 275 -0.34 30.50 -7.19
N SER A 276 -0.12 31.80 -7.05
CA SER A 276 -0.56 32.83 -8.02
C SER A 276 0.54 33.88 -8.24
N SER A 277 0.55 34.50 -9.41
CA SER A 277 1.45 35.61 -9.76
C SER A 277 1.28 36.79 -8.81
N GLN A 278 0.05 37.11 -8.40
CA GLN A 278 -0.23 38.18 -7.43
C GLN A 278 0.44 37.93 -6.07
N ALA A 279 0.45 36.69 -5.58
CA ALA A 279 1.12 36.33 -4.33
C ALA A 279 2.66 36.36 -4.44
N PHE A 280 3.20 36.16 -5.65
CA PHE A 280 4.63 36.30 -5.91
C PHE A 280 5.06 37.76 -5.86
N PHE A 281 4.35 38.65 -6.57
CA PHE A 281 4.70 40.07 -6.61
C PHE A 281 4.46 40.80 -5.28
N SER A 282 3.42 40.44 -4.52
CA SER A 282 3.25 40.98 -3.17
C SER A 282 4.43 40.62 -2.27
N LYS A 283 4.92 39.38 -2.35
CA LYS A 283 6.07 38.91 -1.58
C LYS A 283 7.37 39.61 -2.00
N LEU A 284 7.54 39.88 -3.29
CA LEU A 284 8.68 40.63 -3.79
C LEU A 284 8.67 42.08 -3.27
N GLN A 285 7.51 42.74 -3.27
CA GLN A 285 7.33 44.06 -2.68
C GLN A 285 7.60 44.07 -1.17
N ASP A 286 7.11 43.07 -0.44
CA ASP A 286 7.34 42.94 1.00
C ASP A 286 8.82 42.69 1.33
N GLN A 287 9.52 41.91 0.49
CA GLN A 287 10.96 41.68 0.64
C GLN A 287 11.77 42.97 0.43
N VAL A 288 11.42 43.78 -0.56
CA VAL A 288 12.04 45.10 -0.79
C VAL A 288 11.77 46.03 0.39
N LYS A 289 10.53 46.07 0.92
CA LYS A 289 10.18 46.87 2.10
C LYS A 289 10.95 46.46 3.35
N MET A 290 11.13 45.15 3.57
CA MET A 290 11.91 44.62 4.69
C MET A 290 13.38 45.06 4.61
N GLN A 291 14.01 44.95 3.43
CA GLN A 291 15.39 45.42 3.23
C GLN A 291 15.55 46.93 3.48
N ILE A 292 14.57 47.74 3.03
CA ILE A 292 14.55 49.19 3.29
C ILE A 292 14.42 49.47 4.80
N ASN A 293 13.56 48.74 5.50
CA ASN A 293 13.37 48.92 6.94
C ASN A 293 14.59 48.49 7.76
N ASP A 294 15.26 47.41 7.37
CA ASP A 294 16.49 46.96 8.03
C ASP A 294 17.64 47.95 7.79
N ALA A 295 17.76 48.51 6.58
CA ALA A 295 18.70 49.59 6.29
C ALA A 295 18.44 50.82 7.19
N LYS A 296 17.20 51.28 7.29
CA LYS A 296 16.80 52.40 8.18
C LYS A 296 17.07 52.12 9.66
N ARG A 297 16.89 50.87 10.11
CA ARG A 297 17.21 50.47 11.50
C ARG A 297 18.71 50.48 11.76
N THR A 298 19.54 50.11 10.79
CA THR A 298 21.00 50.18 10.91
C THR A 298 21.51 51.61 10.93
N GLU A 299 20.91 52.52 10.16
CA GLU A 299 21.22 53.96 10.16
C GLU A 299 20.88 54.60 11.51
N LYS A 300 19.67 54.36 12.05
CA LYS A 300 19.28 54.84 13.40
C LYS A 300 20.16 54.30 14.53
N LYS A 301 20.71 53.10 14.39
CA LYS A 301 21.68 52.54 15.36
C LYS A 301 23.06 53.18 15.24
N LYS A 302 23.45 53.68 14.07
CA LYS A 302 24.70 54.43 13.87
C LYS A 302 24.58 55.85 14.42
N GLU A 303 23.46 56.54 14.21
CA GLU A 303 23.19 57.87 14.79
C GLU A 303 23.23 57.83 16.32
N LYS A 304 22.54 56.86 16.96
CA LYS A 304 22.54 56.73 18.44
C LYS A 304 23.92 56.41 19.06
N LYS A 305 24.89 55.93 18.27
CA LYS A 305 26.27 55.70 18.75
C LYS A 305 27.15 56.94 18.65
N GLN A 306 26.78 57.94 17.85
CA GLN A 306 27.53 59.20 17.72
C GLN A 306 27.16 60.22 18.81
N ASP A 307 25.99 60.11 19.43
CA ASP A 307 25.50 61.03 20.48
C ASP A 307 26.02 60.74 21.91
N ILE A 308 27.01 59.87 22.09
CA ILE A 308 27.65 59.67 23.41
C ILE A 308 28.75 60.73 23.56
N SER A 309 28.43 61.80 24.28
CA SER A 309 29.29 62.98 24.45
C SER A 309 30.60 62.70 25.20
N VAL A 310 31.67 63.34 24.72
CA VAL A 310 33.08 63.22 25.16
C VAL A 310 33.34 63.78 26.58
N HIS A 311 32.33 64.21 27.32
CA HIS A 311 32.52 64.95 28.58
C HIS A 311 32.71 64.09 29.86
N LYS A 312 32.77 62.74 29.75
CA LYS A 312 32.81 61.81 30.89
C LYS A 312 34.08 60.96 31.03
N LEU A 313 35.18 61.31 30.35
CA LEU A 313 36.46 60.63 30.52
C LEU A 313 37.58 61.65 30.79
N LYS A 314 37.74 62.02 32.07
CA LYS A 314 39.01 62.52 32.62
C LYS A 314 39.41 61.57 33.76
N LEU A 315 40.73 61.32 33.79
CA LEU A 315 41.52 60.44 34.66
C LEU A 315 41.02 60.26 36.09
#